data_AF-L9XUL1-F1
#
_entry.id   AF-L9XUL1-F1
#
_cell.length_a   1.000
_cell.length_b   1.000
_cell.length_c   1.000
_cell.angle_alpha   90.00
_cell.angle_beta   90.00
_cell.angle_gamma   90.00
#
_symmetry.space_group_name_H-M   'P 1'
#
loop_
_entity.id
_entity.type
_entity.pdbx_description
1 polymer ?
#
loop_
_entity_poly.entity_id
_entity_poly.type
_entity_poly.pdbx_seq_one_letter_code
_entity_poly.pdbx_strand_id
1 'polypeptide(L)' 'MIAGATAADGGRIAGEGAYERARITLHHSVLPRLDDHGLLEFDPAGGRVRDVDVPAAVYGVLGVGE' A
#
# COMPACT_ATOMS: atom_id res chain seq x y z
N MET A 1 -6.74 0.91 -13.10
CA MET A 1 -7.72 1.08 -12.01
C MET A 1 -7.06 0.61 -10.72
N ILE A 2 -6.56 1.54 -9.91
CA ILE A 2 -5.83 1.21 -8.67
C ILE A 2 -6.88 0.89 -7.59
N ALA A 3 -6.89 -0.35 -7.09
CA ALA A 3 -7.87 -0.82 -6.10
C ALA A 3 -7.95 0.05 -4.83
N GLY A 4 -6.86 0.78 -4.51
CA GLY A 4 -6.80 1.70 -3.38
C GLY A 4 -7.73 2.91 -3.48
N ALA A 5 -7.96 3.45 -4.67
CA ALA A 5 -8.79 4.66 -4.83
C ALA A 5 -10.30 4.36 -4.62
N THR A 6 -10.75 3.19 -5.06
CA THR A 6 -12.14 2.73 -4.87
C THR A 6 -12.50 2.41 -3.42
N ALA A 7 -11.53 2.08 -2.58
CA ALA A 7 -11.76 1.80 -1.16
C ALA A 7 -12.05 3.07 -0.35
N ALA A 8 -11.52 4.23 -0.77
CA ALA A 8 -11.75 5.50 -0.10
C ALA A 8 -13.12 6.13 -0.44
N ASP A 9 -13.62 5.92 -1.66
CA ASP A 9 -14.86 6.51 -2.17
C ASP A 9 -16.13 5.81 -1.63
N GLY A 10 -16.06 4.50 -1.44
CA GLY A 10 -17.15 3.72 -0.88
C GLY A 10 -17.08 3.66 0.64
N GLY A 11 -17.63 4.66 1.34
CA GLY A 11 -17.77 4.75 2.81
C GLY A 11 -18.52 3.60 3.47
N ARG A 12 -18.04 2.37 3.32
CA ARG A 12 -18.23 1.27 4.25
C ARG A 12 -16.90 1.11 4.93
N ILE A 13 -16.78 1.74 6.09
CA ILE A 13 -15.88 1.25 7.13
C ILE A 13 -16.24 -0.22 7.32
N ALA A 14 -15.48 -1.09 6.66
CA ALA A 14 -15.52 -2.50 6.92
C ALA A 14 -15.37 -2.60 8.44
N GLY A 15 -16.33 -3.23 9.13
CA GLY A 15 -16.37 -3.22 10.60
C GLY A 15 -15.00 -3.62 11.18
N GLU A 16 -14.71 -3.24 12.42
CA GLU A 16 -13.35 -3.34 13.02
C GLU A 16 -12.59 -4.65 12.71
N GLY A 17 -13.28 -5.80 12.69
CA GLY A 17 -12.68 -7.08 12.28
C GLY A 17 -12.25 -7.18 10.82
N ALA A 18 -12.96 -6.56 9.88
CA ALA A 18 -12.56 -6.49 8.48
C ALA A 18 -11.39 -5.52 8.25
N TYR A 19 -11.35 -4.40 8.99
CA TYR A 19 -10.19 -3.51 9.01
C TYR A 19 -8.94 -4.22 9.55
N GLU A 20 -9.05 -4.93 10.67
CA GLU A 20 -7.93 -5.65 11.26
C GLU A 20 -7.42 -6.77 10.34
N ARG A 21 -8.31 -7.52 9.69
CA ARG A 21 -7.89 -8.53 8.69
C ARG A 21 -7.20 -7.91 7.48
N ALA A 22 -7.66 -6.76 7.01
CA ALA A 22 -7.01 -6.04 5.92
C ALA A 22 -5.60 -5.58 6.35
N ARG A 23 -5.46 -5.05 7.57
CA ARG A 23 -4.18 -4.63 8.15
C ARG A 23 -3.20 -5.80 8.28
N ILE A 24 -3.63 -6.93 8.84
CA ILE A 24 -2.80 -8.14 8.98
C ILE A 24 -2.31 -8.61 7.60
N THR A 25 -3.22 -8.66 6.62
CA THR A 25 -2.87 -9.08 5.24
C THR A 25 -1.88 -8.13 4.60
N LEU A 26 -2.10 -6.82 4.75
CA LEU A 26 -1.20 -5.79 4.25
C LEU A 26 0.21 -5.94 4.87
N HIS A 27 0.29 -6.07 6.20
CA HIS A 27 1.55 -6.12 6.94
C HIS A 27 2.36 -7.41 6.70
N HIS A 28 1.70 -8.56 6.61
CA HIS A 28 2.40 -9.85 6.51
C HIS A 28 2.55 -10.38 5.09
N SER A 29 1.81 -9.85 4.10
CA SER A 29 1.86 -10.38 2.73
C SER A 29 2.18 -9.33 1.69
N VAL A 30 1.53 -8.16 1.75
CA VAL A 30 1.65 -7.16 0.69
C VAL A 30 2.93 -6.33 0.86
N LEU A 31 3.16 -5.75 2.04
CA LEU A 31 4.31 -4.87 2.30
C LEU A 31 5.66 -5.58 2.11
N PRO A 32 5.89 -6.82 2.61
CA PRO A 32 7.13 -7.53 2.35
C PRO A 32 7.39 -7.78 0.86
N ARG A 33 6.34 -8.06 0.07
CA ARG A 33 6.48 -8.26 -1.37
C ARG A 33 6.80 -6.96 -2.11
N LEU A 34 6.23 -5.84 -1.67
CA LEU A 34 6.54 -4.55 -2.27
C LEU A 34 7.98 -4.13 -1.96
N ASP A 35 8.47 -4.46 -0.76
CA ASP A 35 9.88 -4.30 -0.37
C ASP A 35 10.82 -5.19 -1.19
N ASP A 36 10.49 -6.47 -1.37
CA ASP A 36 11.23 -7.40 -2.25
C ASP A 36 11.36 -6.89 -3.69
N HIS A 37 10.37 -6.12 -4.15
CA HIS A 37 10.35 -5.51 -5.49
C HIS A 37 10.96 -4.10 -5.53
N GLY A 38 11.46 -3.57 -4.41
CA GLY A 38 12.06 -2.25 -4.32
C GLY A 38 11.09 -1.11 -4.61
N LEU A 39 9.79 -1.32 -4.40
CA LEU A 39 8.74 -0.32 -4.60
C LEU A 39 8.52 0.55 -3.35
N LEU A 40 8.99 0.09 -2.20
CA LEU A 40 9.03 0.78 -0.91
C LEU A 40 10.12 0.14 -0.05
N GLU A 41 10.42 0.74 1.09
CA GLU A 41 11.20 0.13 2.16
C GLU A 41 10.26 -0.22 3.31
N PHE A 42 10.22 -1.49 3.74
CA PHE A 42 9.36 -1.95 4.82
C PHE A 42 10.16 -2.45 6.03
N ASP A 43 9.87 -1.87 7.20
CA ASP A 43 10.39 -2.32 8.49
C ASP A 43 9.31 -3.14 9.24
N PRO A 44 9.37 -4.48 9.21
CA PRO A 44 8.38 -5.33 9.87
C PRO A 44 8.45 -5.26 11.40
N ALA A 45 9.62 -4.94 11.98
CA ALA A 45 9.76 -4.84 13.43
C ALA A 45 9.20 -3.51 13.96
N GLY A 46 9.35 -2.43 13.19
CA GLY A 46 8.83 -1.10 13.51
C GLY A 46 7.43 -0.81 12.98
N GLY A 47 6.90 -1.63 12.07
CA GLY A 47 5.64 -1.39 11.37
C GLY A 47 5.66 -0.12 10.53
N ARG A 48 6.83 0.27 10.01
CA ARG A 48 7.03 1.50 9.24
C ARG A 48 7.23 1.18 7.76
N VAL A 49 6.68 2.03 6.92
CA VAL A 49 6.91 2.05 5.47
C VAL A 49 7.63 3.35 5.16
N ARG A 50 8.70 3.27 4.38
CA ARG A 50 9.44 4.41 3.84
C ARG A 50 9.21 4.44 2.34
N ASP A 51 8.92 5.63 1.83
CA ASP A 51 8.96 5.85 0.39
C ASP A 51 10.40 5.71 -0.09
N VAL A 52 10.54 4.96 -1.17
CA VAL A 52 11.76 4.95 -1.98
C VAL A 52 11.60 5.98 -3.09
N ASP A 53 12.71 6.52 -3.59
CA ASP A 53 12.68 7.37 -4.78
C ASP A 53 12.22 6.53 -5.98
N VAL A 54 10.91 6.52 -6.21
CA VAL A 54 10.29 5.89 -7.35
C VAL A 54 10.63 6.74 -8.57
N PRO A 55 11.25 6.19 -9.63
CA PRO A 55 11.58 6.97 -10.82
C PRO A 55 10.34 7.66 -11.38
N ALA A 56 10.46 8.95 -11.77
CA ALA A 56 9.37 9.76 -12.32
C ALA A 56 8.58 9.06 -13.44
N ALA A 57 9.24 8.20 -14.21
CA ALA A 57 8.62 7.38 -15.26
C ALA A 57 7.49 6.46 -14.75
N VAL A 58 7.59 5.96 -13.51
CA VAL A 58 6.58 5.08 -12.91
C VAL A 58 5.31 5.86 -12.56
N TYR A 59 5.42 7.12 -12.13
CA TYR A 59 4.26 8.01 -11.92
C TYR A 59 3.51 8.27 -13.23
N GLY A 60 4.24 8.46 -14.33
CA GLY A 60 3.67 8.56 -15.68
C GLY A 60 2.92 7.30 -16.13
N VAL A 61 3.40 6.11 -15.74
CA VAL A 61 2.74 4.83 -16.03
C VAL A 61 1.51 4.61 -15.15
N LEU A 62 1.57 4.98 -13.87
CA LEU A 62 0.48 4.79 -12.91
C LEU A 62 -0.62 5.86 -13.02
N GLY A 63 -0.36 6.98 -13.71
CA GLY A 63 -1.32 8.07 -13.89
C GLY A 63 -1.65 8.81 -12.60
N VAL A 64 -0.74 8.76 -11.61
CA VAL A 64 -0.86 9.48 -10.34
C VAL A 64 -0.10 10.79 -10.52
N GLY A 65 -0.84 11.91 -10.58
CA GLY A 65 -0.27 13.25 -10.66
C GLY A 65 0.49 13.62 -9.39
N GLU A 66 1.54 14.41 -9.57
CA GLU A 66 2.41 14.99 -8.52
C GLU A 66 1.62 15.81 -7.50
#